data_AF-A0A813LCC2-F1
#
_entry.id   AF-A0A813LCC2-F1
#
_cell.length_a   1.000
_cell.length_b   1.000
_cell.length_c   1.000
_cell.angle_alpha   90.00
_cell.angle_beta   90.00
_cell.angle_gamma   90.00
#
_symmetry.space_group_name_H-M   'P 1'
#
loop_
_entity.id
_entity.type
_entity.pdbx_description
1 polymer ?
#
loop_
_entity_poly.entity_id
_entity_poly.type
_entity_poly.pdbx_seq_one_letter_code
_entity_poly.pdbx_strand_id
1 'polypeptide(L)'
;MEPRSRSSRHALSTRDNLEKERLRHRSGGYFRYEGIRNPIDVAANCPSYLKPKERMTAGPYCEEINYFERETKKIVKDEMTEAKRAVTYNREEHRWRCINSKDHAQDARVDRMMKDPMMGRKNVSGQPFNLVNHNYATTPAGAQLEHHDNMIRYRSKVREASLAMRNHIGFNPIIGEQTYGISLPPQPKPSAMAFAQIP
;
A
#
# COMPACT_ATOMS: atom_id res chain seq x y z
N MET A 1 78.03 -27.09 -2.06
CA MET A 1 77.27 -28.23 -2.62
C MET A 1 76.69 -28.98 -1.43
N GLU A 2 75.38 -28.99 -1.27
CA GLU A 2 74.74 -29.72 -0.17
C GLU A 2 74.93 -31.24 -0.36
N PRO A 3 75.08 -32.02 0.73
CA PRO A 3 75.29 -33.46 0.64
C PRO A 3 74.04 -34.18 0.07
N ARG A 4 74.24 -34.98 -0.99
CA ARG A 4 73.14 -35.70 -1.66
C ARG A 4 72.68 -36.93 -0.85
N SER A 5 71.37 -37.15 -0.82
CA SER A 5 70.75 -38.34 -0.22
C SER A 5 71.20 -39.64 -0.90
N ARG A 6 71.12 -40.77 -0.18
CA ARG A 6 71.53 -42.09 -0.70
C ARG A 6 70.69 -42.53 -1.91
N SER A 7 69.39 -42.23 -1.91
CA SER A 7 68.48 -42.50 -3.02
C SER A 7 68.84 -41.69 -4.27
N SER A 8 69.18 -40.41 -4.11
CA SER A 8 69.65 -39.55 -5.21
C SER A 8 70.94 -40.08 -5.84
N ARG A 9 71.87 -40.60 -5.03
CA ARG A 9 73.11 -41.23 -5.52
C ARG A 9 72.84 -42.48 -6.36
N HIS A 10 71.90 -43.34 -5.94
CA HIS A 10 71.55 -44.55 -6.69
C HIS A 10 70.88 -44.21 -8.04
N ALA A 11 69.99 -43.20 -8.07
CA ALA A 11 69.30 -42.77 -9.29
C ALA A 11 70.26 -42.17 -10.35
N LEU A 12 71.38 -41.59 -9.92
CA LEU A 12 72.42 -41.04 -10.79
C LEU A 12 73.48 -42.06 -11.20
N SER A 13 73.40 -43.30 -10.70
CA SER A 13 74.38 -44.35 -11.03
C SER A 13 74.25 -44.89 -12.46
N THR A 14 73.08 -44.70 -13.09
CA THR A 14 72.85 -45.08 -14.49
C THR A 14 73.71 -44.23 -15.41
N ARG A 15 74.42 -44.89 -16.34
CA ARG A 15 75.33 -44.25 -17.32
C ARG A 15 74.70 -43.02 -17.99
N ASP A 16 73.47 -43.16 -18.46
CA ASP A 16 72.73 -42.09 -19.15
C ASP A 16 72.50 -40.86 -18.28
N ASN A 17 72.19 -41.06 -16.99
CA ASN A 17 71.93 -39.95 -16.07
C ASN A 17 73.23 -39.21 -15.71
N LEU A 18 74.31 -39.96 -15.57
CA LEU A 18 75.64 -39.42 -15.31
C LEU A 18 76.16 -38.62 -16.52
N GLU A 19 75.92 -39.11 -17.74
CA GLU A 19 76.26 -38.41 -18.98
C GLU A 19 75.44 -37.12 -19.15
N LYS A 20 74.12 -37.17 -18.91
CA LYS A 20 73.25 -35.98 -18.90
C LYS A 20 73.70 -34.95 -17.86
N GLU A 21 74.09 -35.38 -16.66
CA GLU A 21 74.62 -34.48 -15.63
C GLU A 21 75.93 -33.81 -16.08
N ARG A 22 76.85 -34.58 -16.68
CA ARG A 22 78.10 -34.03 -17.25
C ARG A 22 77.84 -33.01 -18.35
N LEU A 23 76.90 -33.28 -19.25
CA LEU A 23 76.52 -32.36 -20.33
C LEU A 23 75.87 -31.07 -19.80
N ARG A 24 75.09 -31.14 -18.71
CA ARG A 24 74.51 -29.96 -18.03
C ARG A 24 75.57 -29.06 -17.40
N HIS A 25 76.61 -29.66 -16.83
CA HIS A 25 77.68 -28.95 -16.11
C HIS A 25 78.89 -28.62 -16.99
N ARG A 26 78.89 -29.01 -18.27
CA ARG A 26 79.96 -28.69 -19.21
C ARG A 26 80.11 -27.17 -19.34
N SER A 27 81.28 -26.66 -18.98
CA SER A 27 81.71 -25.29 -19.27
C SER A 27 82.45 -25.25 -20.60
N GLY A 28 81.95 -24.48 -21.57
CA GLY A 28 82.54 -24.31 -22.89
C GLY A 28 81.71 -24.95 -24.03
N GLY A 29 81.35 -24.11 -25.00
CA GLY A 29 80.40 -24.41 -26.08
C GLY A 29 79.13 -23.57 -25.97
N TYR A 30 78.56 -23.16 -27.11
CA TYR A 30 77.33 -22.34 -27.15
C TYR A 30 76.07 -23.11 -26.73
N PHE A 31 76.12 -24.44 -26.69
CA PHE A 31 74.97 -25.29 -26.40
C PHE A 31 75.11 -25.95 -25.02
N ARG A 32 74.16 -25.66 -24.13
CA ARG A 32 73.99 -26.36 -22.85
C ARG A 32 72.90 -27.41 -23.03
N TYR A 33 73.08 -28.60 -22.46
CA TYR A 33 72.00 -29.60 -22.44
C TYR A 33 70.90 -29.13 -21.48
N GLU A 34 69.77 -28.74 -22.04
CA GLU A 34 68.57 -28.45 -21.27
C GLU A 34 67.72 -29.71 -21.24
N GLY A 35 67.52 -30.27 -20.03
CA GLY A 35 66.60 -31.40 -19.82
C GLY A 35 65.15 -30.92 -19.89
N ILE A 36 64.75 -30.41 -21.05
CA ILE A 36 63.47 -29.75 -21.29
C ILE A 36 62.37 -30.81 -21.26
N ARG A 37 61.65 -30.93 -20.14
CA ARG A 37 60.36 -31.62 -20.09
C ARG A 37 59.23 -30.74 -20.65
N ASN A 38 59.41 -29.42 -20.55
CA ASN A 38 58.48 -28.39 -21.00
C ASN A 38 59.28 -27.29 -21.72
N PRO A 39 59.02 -27.02 -23.01
CA PRO A 39 59.78 -26.05 -23.83
C PRO A 39 59.69 -24.59 -23.35
N ILE A 40 58.80 -24.30 -22.39
CA ILE A 40 58.62 -22.96 -21.80
C ILE A 40 59.46 -22.80 -20.52
N ASP A 41 59.88 -23.90 -19.89
CA ASP A 41 60.61 -23.83 -18.63
C ASP A 41 62.08 -23.47 -18.85
N VAL A 42 62.52 -22.44 -18.13
CA VAL A 42 63.90 -21.98 -18.13
C VAL A 42 64.67 -22.62 -16.97
N ALA A 43 65.92 -23.03 -17.19
CA ALA A 43 66.77 -23.54 -16.13
C ALA A 43 67.11 -22.47 -15.09
N ALA A 44 67.11 -22.84 -13.79
CA ALA A 44 67.26 -21.91 -12.65
C ALA A 44 68.50 -20.98 -12.66
N ASN A 45 69.52 -21.32 -13.43
CA ASN A 45 70.78 -20.57 -13.52
C ASN A 45 70.94 -19.82 -14.84
N CYS A 46 69.87 -19.71 -15.65
CA CYS A 46 69.86 -18.94 -16.88
C CYS A 46 69.42 -17.48 -16.58
N PRO A 47 69.97 -16.46 -17.27
CA PRO A 47 69.52 -15.08 -17.12
C PRO A 47 68.01 -14.86 -17.36
N SER A 48 67.36 -15.71 -18.16
CA SER A 48 65.92 -15.67 -18.41
C SER A 48 65.07 -16.36 -17.33
N TYR A 49 65.68 -16.94 -16.29
CA TYR A 49 64.95 -17.60 -15.22
C TYR A 49 64.41 -16.58 -14.21
N LEU A 50 63.10 -16.59 -14.06
CA LEU A 50 62.37 -15.83 -13.04
C LEU A 50 61.72 -16.80 -12.06
N LYS A 51 61.75 -16.47 -10.77
CA LYS A 51 61.08 -17.32 -9.76
C LYS A 51 59.56 -17.28 -9.99
N PRO A 52 58.82 -18.34 -9.62
CA PRO A 52 57.36 -18.36 -9.75
C PRO A 52 56.66 -17.13 -9.13
N LYS A 53 57.16 -16.64 -7.99
CA LYS A 53 56.65 -15.44 -7.32
C LYS A 53 56.86 -14.15 -8.14
N GLU A 54 57.97 -14.07 -8.87
CA GLU A 54 58.33 -12.91 -9.71
C GLU A 54 57.59 -12.93 -11.06
N ARG A 55 57.18 -14.13 -11.54
CA ARG A 55 56.34 -14.29 -12.73
C ARG A 55 54.88 -13.87 -12.51
N MET A 56 54.40 -13.92 -11.26
CA MET A 56 53.00 -13.67 -10.90
C MET A 56 52.75 -12.27 -10.32
N THR A 57 53.76 -11.41 -10.24
CA THR A 57 53.55 -10.01 -9.87
C THR A 57 53.12 -9.23 -11.11
N ALA A 58 51.83 -8.98 -11.20
CA ALA A 58 51.32 -7.87 -11.99
C ALA A 58 51.99 -6.58 -11.44
N GLY A 59 52.57 -5.74 -12.30
CA GLY A 59 53.33 -4.57 -11.84
C GLY A 59 52.50 -3.61 -10.97
N PRO A 60 53.12 -2.57 -10.38
CA PRO A 60 52.43 -1.61 -9.49
C PRO A 60 51.12 -1.05 -10.06
N TYR A 61 51.11 -0.81 -11.37
CA TYR A 61 49.93 -0.34 -12.11
C TYR A 61 48.72 -1.30 -12.08
N CYS A 62 48.95 -2.62 -12.05
CA CYS A 62 47.87 -3.58 -11.99
C CYS A 62 47.22 -3.62 -10.59
N GLU A 63 48.00 -3.38 -9.53
CA GLU A 63 47.44 -3.26 -8.17
C GLU A 63 46.61 -1.99 -8.01
N GLU A 64 47.01 -0.88 -8.65
CA GLU A 64 46.22 0.35 -8.67
C GLU A 64 44.86 0.14 -9.35
N ILE A 65 44.83 -0.56 -10.49
CA ILE A 65 43.58 -0.91 -11.18
C ILE A 65 42.71 -1.82 -10.29
N ASN A 66 43.30 -2.87 -9.70
CA ASN A 66 42.58 -3.79 -8.81
C ASN A 66 42.03 -3.09 -7.56
N TYR A 67 42.78 -2.12 -7.01
CA TYR A 67 42.33 -1.29 -5.90
C TYR A 67 41.15 -0.41 -6.32
N PHE A 68 41.27 0.30 -7.44
CA PHE A 68 40.21 1.16 -7.98
C PHE A 68 38.93 0.37 -8.26
N GLU A 69 39.03 -0.80 -8.89
CA GLU A 69 37.87 -1.67 -9.12
C GLU A 69 37.21 -2.17 -7.83
N ARG A 70 37.99 -2.45 -6.78
CA ARG A 70 37.44 -2.87 -5.48
C ARG A 70 36.69 -1.73 -4.80
N GLU A 71 37.29 -0.53 -4.78
CA GLU A 71 36.67 0.64 -4.17
C GLU A 71 35.40 1.06 -4.92
N THR A 72 35.42 1.08 -6.25
CA THR A 72 34.21 1.37 -7.05
C THR A 72 33.09 0.35 -6.81
N LYS A 73 33.40 -0.95 -6.78
CA LYS A 73 32.41 -1.99 -6.46
C LYS A 73 31.83 -1.82 -5.05
N LYS A 74 32.66 -1.40 -4.09
CA LYS A 74 32.22 -1.12 -2.71
C LYS A 74 31.27 0.08 -2.66
N ILE A 75 31.64 1.19 -3.30
CA ILE A 75 30.80 2.40 -3.38
C ILE A 75 29.43 2.07 -3.97
N VAL A 76 29.39 1.39 -5.12
CA VAL A 76 28.13 1.01 -5.78
C VAL A 76 27.26 0.13 -4.87
N LYS A 77 27.87 -0.80 -4.13
CA LYS A 77 27.14 -1.65 -3.19
C LYS A 77 26.57 -0.85 -2.01
N ASP A 78 27.34 0.10 -1.49
CA ASP A 78 26.94 0.94 -0.38
C ASP A 78 25.80 1.87 -0.82
N GLU A 79 25.91 2.52 -1.98
CA GLU A 79 24.84 3.33 -2.59
C GLU A 79 23.55 2.52 -2.80
N MET A 80 23.65 1.30 -3.34
CA MET A 80 22.47 0.44 -3.52
C MET A 80 21.81 0.08 -2.18
N THR A 81 22.63 -0.13 -1.15
CA THR A 81 22.15 -0.48 0.20
C THR A 81 21.48 0.72 0.87
N GLU A 82 22.07 1.91 0.74
CA GLU A 82 21.49 3.16 1.24
C GLU A 82 20.19 3.50 0.53
N ALA A 83 20.12 3.36 -0.79
CA ALA A 83 18.90 3.57 -1.56
C ALA A 83 17.75 2.66 -1.07
N LYS A 84 18.04 1.37 -0.85
CA LYS A 84 17.06 0.41 -0.29
C LYS A 84 16.61 0.79 1.12
N ARG A 85 17.55 1.24 1.96
CA ARG A 85 17.23 1.72 3.32
C ARG A 85 16.35 2.96 3.28
N ALA A 86 16.65 3.93 2.41
CA ALA A 86 15.85 5.14 2.23
C ALA A 86 14.42 4.82 1.78
N VAL A 87 14.24 3.92 0.81
CA VAL A 87 12.90 3.48 0.38
C VAL A 87 12.12 2.82 1.53
N THR A 88 12.78 1.94 2.29
CA THR A 88 12.15 1.25 3.42
C THR A 88 11.76 2.24 4.53
N TYR A 89 12.65 3.19 4.83
CA TYR A 89 12.42 4.27 5.79
C TYR A 89 11.21 5.12 5.38
N ASN A 90 11.16 5.60 4.14
CA ASN A 90 10.06 6.42 3.64
C ASN A 90 8.71 5.67 3.68
N ARG A 91 8.71 4.38 3.35
CA ARG A 91 7.51 3.53 3.45
C ARG A 91 7.03 3.41 4.89
N GLU A 92 7.94 3.20 5.81
CA GLU A 92 7.63 3.02 7.23
C GLU A 92 7.17 4.35 7.85
N GLU A 93 7.84 5.45 7.54
CA GLU A 93 7.43 6.79 7.96
C GLU A 93 6.02 7.12 7.43
N HIS A 94 5.73 6.83 6.16
CA HIS A 94 4.39 7.00 5.61
C HIS A 94 3.34 6.16 6.36
N ARG A 95 3.65 4.89 6.65
CA ARG A 95 2.78 4.00 7.44
C ARG A 95 2.47 4.60 8.80
N TRP A 96 3.49 5.06 9.53
CA TRP A 96 3.33 5.70 10.84
C TRP A 96 2.53 6.99 10.77
N ARG A 97 2.76 7.85 9.78
CA ARG A 97 1.95 9.06 9.55
C ARG A 97 0.48 8.72 9.33
N CYS A 98 0.17 7.68 8.56
CA CYS A 98 -1.20 7.24 8.35
C CYS A 98 -1.85 6.70 9.63
N ILE A 99 -1.11 5.98 10.47
CA ILE A 99 -1.61 5.48 11.77
C ILE A 99 -1.91 6.68 12.69
N ASN A 100 -0.93 7.57 12.89
CA ASN A 100 -1.12 8.74 13.74
C ASN A 100 -2.26 9.64 13.26
N SER A 101 -2.40 9.82 11.94
CA SER A 101 -3.51 10.59 11.39
C SER A 101 -4.87 9.96 11.67
N LYS A 102 -4.98 8.64 11.68
CA LYS A 102 -6.23 7.93 12.03
C LYS A 102 -6.53 8.08 13.52
N ASP A 103 -5.53 7.93 14.37
CA ASP A 103 -5.68 8.09 15.82
C ASP A 103 -6.11 9.52 16.16
N HIS A 104 -5.45 10.52 15.59
CA HIS A 104 -5.86 11.93 15.74
C HIS A 104 -7.28 12.21 15.22
N ALA A 105 -7.69 11.59 14.11
CA ALA A 105 -9.04 11.75 13.59
C ALA A 105 -10.09 11.13 14.53
N GLN A 106 -9.75 10.00 15.17
CA GLN A 106 -10.61 9.35 16.16
C GLN A 106 -10.72 10.18 17.43
N ASP A 107 -9.61 10.70 17.95
CA ASP A 107 -9.59 11.59 19.11
C ASP A 107 -10.40 12.86 18.83
N ALA A 108 -10.19 13.49 17.67
CA ALA A 108 -10.95 14.66 17.25
C ALA A 108 -12.45 14.37 17.09
N ARG A 109 -12.82 13.15 16.66
CA ARG A 109 -14.21 12.70 16.64
C ARG A 109 -14.75 12.62 18.06
N VAL A 110 -14.08 11.92 18.97
CA VAL A 110 -14.52 11.78 20.37
C VAL A 110 -14.63 13.15 21.06
N ASP A 111 -13.68 14.04 20.86
CA ASP A 111 -13.73 15.40 21.39
C ASP A 111 -14.95 16.18 20.88
N ARG A 112 -15.25 16.05 19.58
CA ARG A 112 -16.45 16.67 18.99
C ARG A 112 -17.71 16.07 19.59
N MET A 113 -17.73 14.76 19.78
CA MET A 113 -18.84 14.04 20.42
C MET A 113 -19.07 14.50 21.86
N MET A 114 -18.01 14.76 22.61
CA MET A 114 -18.10 15.27 23.99
C MET A 114 -18.53 16.73 24.04
N LYS A 115 -18.10 17.56 23.09
CA LYS A 115 -18.40 18.99 23.04
C LYS A 115 -19.78 19.31 22.48
N ASP A 116 -20.34 18.45 21.61
CA ASP A 116 -21.65 18.67 21.00
C ASP A 116 -22.79 18.16 21.91
N PRO A 117 -23.57 19.04 22.56
CA PRO A 117 -24.72 18.65 23.36
C PRO A 117 -25.85 18.02 22.53
N MET A 118 -25.78 18.10 21.19
CA MET A 118 -26.81 17.60 20.29
C MET A 118 -26.75 16.08 20.08
N MET A 119 -25.67 15.41 20.53
CA MET A 119 -25.49 13.96 20.40
C MET A 119 -26.38 13.10 21.33
N GLY A 120 -27.08 13.72 22.27
CA GLY A 120 -28.13 13.10 23.09
C GLY A 120 -29.55 13.37 22.61
N ARG A 121 -29.74 14.05 21.47
CA ARG A 121 -31.11 14.25 20.94
C ARG A 121 -31.69 12.91 20.51
N LYS A 122 -32.95 12.68 20.90
CA LYS A 122 -33.71 11.53 20.45
C LYS A 122 -33.82 11.57 18.92
N ASN A 123 -33.64 10.42 18.27
CA ASN A 123 -33.95 10.28 16.85
C ASN A 123 -35.41 10.67 16.63
N VAL A 124 -35.63 11.74 15.86
CA VAL A 124 -36.97 12.20 15.50
C VAL A 124 -37.40 11.45 14.24
N SER A 125 -38.62 10.95 14.21
CA SER A 125 -39.19 10.32 13.01
C SER A 125 -39.19 11.30 11.84
N GLY A 126 -38.98 10.80 10.62
CA GLY A 126 -39.01 11.63 9.41
C GLY A 126 -40.38 12.28 9.13
N GLN A 127 -41.43 11.83 9.80
CA GLN A 127 -42.75 12.43 9.75
C GLN A 127 -43.06 13.22 11.04
N PRO A 128 -43.67 14.42 10.95
CA PRO A 128 -43.94 15.30 12.07
C PRO A 128 -45.22 14.92 12.83
N PHE A 129 -45.40 13.64 13.13
CA PHE A 129 -46.45 13.14 14.02
C PHE A 129 -45.90 11.97 14.86
N ASN A 130 -46.50 11.74 16.02
CA ASN A 130 -46.10 10.67 16.90
C ASN A 130 -46.90 9.40 16.58
N LEU A 131 -46.20 8.31 16.28
CA LEU A 131 -46.78 7.03 15.87
C LEU A 131 -47.65 6.36 16.94
N VAL A 132 -47.37 6.62 18.23
CA VAL A 132 -48.04 5.92 19.34
C VAL A 132 -49.36 6.59 19.71
N ASN A 133 -49.36 7.92 19.84
CA ASN A 133 -50.56 8.67 20.22
C ASN A 133 -51.27 9.32 19.02
N HIS A 134 -50.70 9.20 17.81
CA HIS A 134 -51.18 9.83 16.57
C HIS A 134 -51.28 11.36 16.60
N ASN A 135 -50.72 12.01 17.62
CA ASN A 135 -50.75 13.46 17.72
C ASN A 135 -49.72 14.06 16.76
N TYR A 136 -50.12 15.11 16.04
CA TYR A 136 -49.20 15.91 15.26
C TYR A 136 -48.20 16.64 16.17
N ALA A 137 -46.96 16.81 15.68
CA ALA A 137 -45.94 17.56 16.42
C ALA A 137 -46.32 19.04 16.48
N THR A 138 -46.00 19.72 17.58
CA THR A 138 -46.15 21.18 17.73
C THR A 138 -45.05 21.94 16.99
N THR A 139 -44.84 21.59 15.73
CA THR A 139 -43.88 22.21 14.82
C THR A 139 -44.63 22.73 13.58
N PRO A 140 -44.05 23.68 12.82
CA PRO A 140 -44.66 24.16 11.58
C PRO A 140 -44.96 23.02 10.60
N ALA A 141 -44.04 22.06 10.48
CA ALA A 141 -44.21 20.86 9.66
C ALA A 141 -45.38 19.98 10.13
N GLY A 142 -45.57 19.83 11.46
CA GLY A 142 -46.71 19.09 12.01
C GLY A 142 -48.03 19.77 11.71
N ALA A 143 -48.09 21.10 11.84
CA ALA A 143 -49.27 21.89 11.48
C ALA A 143 -49.61 21.84 9.98
N GLN A 144 -48.59 21.79 9.10
CA GLN A 144 -48.79 21.61 7.67
C GLN A 144 -49.36 20.23 7.34
N LEU A 145 -48.82 19.18 7.96
CA LEU A 145 -49.32 17.81 7.78
C LEU A 145 -50.77 17.69 8.26
N GLU A 146 -51.09 18.24 9.43
CA GLU A 146 -52.45 18.28 9.96
C GLU A 146 -53.42 18.98 8.99
N HIS A 147 -53.02 20.13 8.45
CA HIS A 147 -53.84 20.85 7.48
C HIS A 147 -54.06 20.05 6.19
N HIS A 148 -53.01 19.40 5.68
CA HIS A 148 -53.09 18.54 4.50
C HIS A 148 -54.06 17.37 4.70
N ASP A 149 -53.98 16.67 5.84
CA ASP A 149 -54.87 15.55 6.16
C ASP A 149 -56.32 16.01 6.34
N ASN A 150 -56.53 17.16 6.99
CA ASN A 150 -57.85 17.76 7.13
C ASN A 150 -58.44 18.16 5.76
N MET A 151 -57.61 18.66 4.83
CA MET A 151 -58.04 18.94 3.46
C MET A 151 -58.44 17.67 2.70
N ILE A 152 -57.77 16.54 2.91
CA ILE A 152 -58.18 15.25 2.33
C ILE A 152 -59.55 14.83 2.87
N ARG A 153 -59.77 14.92 4.19
CA ARG A 153 -61.07 14.63 4.82
C ARG A 153 -62.18 15.52 4.28
N TYR A 154 -61.91 16.82 4.13
CA TYR A 154 -62.82 17.77 3.52
C TYR A 154 -63.18 17.39 2.07
N ARG A 155 -62.18 17.10 1.22
CA ARG A 155 -62.42 16.69 -0.18
C ARG A 155 -63.23 15.40 -0.29
N SER A 156 -62.99 14.45 0.60
CA SER A 156 -63.77 13.21 0.69
C SER A 156 -65.24 13.49 0.99
N LYS A 157 -65.53 14.36 1.98
CA LYS A 157 -66.89 14.75 2.34
C LYS A 157 -67.61 15.56 1.26
N VAL A 158 -66.91 16.48 0.59
CA VAL A 158 -67.45 17.21 -0.56
C VAL A 158 -67.80 16.25 -1.70
N ARG A 159 -66.94 15.26 -1.96
CA ARG A 159 -67.19 14.23 -2.97
C ARG A 159 -68.39 13.36 -2.60
N GLU A 160 -68.49 12.94 -1.34
CA GLU A 160 -69.64 12.18 -0.81
C GLU A 160 -70.95 12.93 -1.04
N ALA A 161 -71.00 14.22 -0.67
CA ALA A 161 -72.15 15.10 -0.91
C ALA A 161 -72.48 15.23 -2.41
N SER A 162 -71.46 15.45 -3.27
CA SER A 162 -71.66 15.58 -4.71
C SER A 162 -72.19 14.29 -5.36
N LEU A 163 -71.70 13.13 -4.91
CA LEU A 163 -72.20 11.82 -5.34
C LEU A 163 -73.63 11.58 -4.87
N ALA A 164 -73.95 11.93 -3.62
CA ALA A 164 -75.30 11.82 -3.08
C ALA A 164 -76.29 12.71 -3.86
N MET A 165 -75.90 13.93 -4.26
CA MET A 165 -76.73 14.80 -5.11
C MET A 165 -76.95 14.24 -6.51
N ARG A 166 -75.93 13.57 -7.07
CA ARG A 166 -75.99 13.02 -8.44
C ARG A 166 -76.68 11.68 -8.52
N ASN A 167 -76.64 10.85 -7.48
CA ASN A 167 -77.35 9.58 -7.45
C ASN A 167 -78.86 9.83 -7.32
N HIS A 168 -79.56 9.66 -8.43
CA HIS A 168 -80.99 9.90 -8.59
C HIS A 168 -81.79 9.05 -7.61
N ILE A 169 -82.19 9.64 -6.50
CA ILE A 169 -83.57 9.95 -6.07
C ILE A 169 -83.33 10.84 -4.84
N GLY A 170 -83.54 12.15 -4.95
CA GLY A 170 -83.34 13.10 -3.85
C GLY A 170 -84.32 12.92 -2.68
N PHE A 171 -85.02 11.78 -2.65
CA PHE A 171 -86.03 11.37 -1.68
C PHE A 171 -85.95 9.86 -1.47
N ASN A 172 -86.36 9.38 -0.31
CA ASN A 172 -86.43 7.96 -0.01
C ASN A 172 -87.71 7.42 -0.65
N PRO A 173 -87.67 6.47 -1.60
CA PRO A 173 -88.87 5.99 -2.28
C PRO A 173 -89.88 5.30 -1.33
N ILE A 174 -89.48 4.92 -0.11
CA ILE A 174 -90.36 4.28 0.88
C ILE A 174 -91.06 5.32 1.78
N ILE A 175 -90.38 6.41 2.13
CA ILE A 175 -90.83 7.37 3.16
C ILE A 175 -91.17 8.75 2.55
N GLY A 176 -90.69 9.05 1.34
CA GLY A 176 -90.88 10.33 0.66
C GLY A 176 -90.01 11.48 1.21
N GLU A 177 -89.31 11.27 2.33
CA GLU A 177 -88.39 12.24 2.92
C GLU A 177 -87.09 12.39 2.12
N GLN A 178 -86.49 13.58 2.16
CA GLN A 178 -85.19 13.83 1.54
C GLN A 178 -84.11 12.94 2.18
N THR A 179 -83.50 12.06 1.38
CA THR A 179 -82.58 11.02 1.85
C THR A 179 -81.30 11.55 2.49
N TYR A 180 -80.84 12.72 2.05
CA TYR A 180 -79.57 13.28 2.51
C TYR A 180 -79.75 14.75 2.90
N GLY A 181 -79.57 15.04 4.19
CA GLY A 181 -79.25 16.38 4.66
C GLY A 181 -77.83 16.72 4.22
N ILE A 182 -77.69 17.35 3.04
CA ILE A 182 -76.37 17.68 2.48
C ILE A 182 -75.81 18.89 3.26
N SER A 183 -75.16 18.60 4.38
CA SER A 183 -74.34 19.57 5.11
C SER A 183 -72.89 19.44 4.63
N LEU A 184 -72.43 20.39 3.83
CA LEU A 184 -71.03 20.46 3.45
C LEU A 184 -70.23 20.97 4.66
N PRO A 185 -69.18 20.27 5.09
CA PRO A 185 -68.31 20.80 6.15
C PRO A 185 -67.65 22.09 5.67
N PRO A 186 -67.34 23.04 6.56
CA PRO A 186 -66.55 24.21 6.20
C PRO A 186 -65.14 23.79 5.78
N GLN A 187 -64.55 24.51 4.84
CA GLN A 187 -63.17 24.27 4.43
C GLN A 187 -62.23 24.50 5.63
N PRO A 188 -61.34 23.54 5.97
CA PRO A 188 -60.42 23.69 7.08
C PRO A 188 -59.46 24.84 6.78
N LYS A 189 -59.27 25.74 7.75
CA LYS A 189 -58.30 26.83 7.64
C LYS A 189 -56.94 26.35 8.14
N PRO A 190 -55.84 26.72 7.47
CA PRO A 190 -54.50 26.43 7.96
C PRO A 190 -54.26 27.15 9.30
N SER A 191 -53.59 26.47 10.24
CA SER A 191 -53.21 27.11 11.51
C SER A 191 -52.11 28.15 11.27
N ALA A 192 -52.03 29.19 12.11
CA ALA A 192 -50.99 30.22 12.00
C ALA A 192 -49.57 29.61 12.01
N MET A 193 -49.38 28.48 12.70
CA MET A 193 -48.09 27.77 12.76
C MET A 193 -47.70 27.10 11.43
N ALA A 194 -48.66 26.76 10.57
CA ALA A 194 -48.37 26.12 9.29
C ALA A 194 -47.61 27.05 8.30
N PHE A 195 -47.71 28.37 8.48
CA PHE A 195 -47.04 29.37 7.64
C PHE A 195 -45.70 29.85 8.21
N ALA A 196 -45.36 29.47 9.43
CA ALA A 196 -44.07 29.82 10.01
C ALA A 196 -42.96 29.12 9.22
N GLN A 197 -42.12 29.90 8.53
CA GLN A 197 -40.94 29.36 7.85
C GLN A 197 -40.00 28.77 8.91
N ILE A 198 -39.55 27.55 8.67
CA ILE A 198 -38.51 26.90 9.48
C ILE A 198 -37.21 27.68 9.20
N PRO A 199 -36.51 28.21 10.22
CA PRO A 199 -35.22 28.87 10.05
C PRO A 199 -34.14 27.90 9.53
#